data_AF-A0A521FR12-F1
#
_entry.id   AF-A0A521FR12-F1
#
_cell.length_a   1.000
_cell.length_b   1.000
_cell.length_c   1.000
_cell.angle_alpha   90.00
_cell.angle_beta   90.00
_cell.angle_gamma   90.00
#
_symmetry.space_group_name_H-M   'P 1'
#
loop_
_entity.id
_entity.type
_entity.pdbx_description
1 polymer ?
#
loop_
_entity_poly.entity_id
_entity_poly.type
_entity_poly.pdbx_seq_one_letter_code
_entity_poly.pdbx_strand_id
1 'polypeptide(L)' 'MKQFEYDILFFEVRKQKDFGEMRRILNERGAEGWEVITAEAGDYGYTTFVKREITETSK' A
#
# COMPACT_ATOMS: atom_id res chain seq x y z
N MET A 1 1.66 -23.63 3.85
CA MET A 1 2.37 -22.40 3.40
C MET A 1 1.41 -21.25 3.54
N LYS A 2 1.89 -20.07 3.98
CA LYS A 2 1.05 -18.87 3.98
C LYS A 2 0.75 -18.44 2.55
N GLN A 3 -0.48 -18.02 2.28
CA GLN A 3 -0.89 -17.44 1.01
C GLN A 3 -0.96 -15.92 1.14
N PHE A 4 -0.62 -15.21 0.07
CA PHE A 4 -0.62 -13.76 0.05
C PHE A 4 -1.31 -13.25 -1.20
N GLU A 5 -2.05 -12.16 -1.03
CA GLU A 5 -2.48 -11.30 -2.12
C GLU A 5 -1.56 -10.07 -2.22
N TYR A 6 -1.47 -9.49 -3.41
CA TYR A 6 -0.58 -8.37 -3.73
C TYR A 6 -1.36 -7.28 -4.46
N ASP A 7 -0.96 -6.03 -4.26
CA ASP A 7 -1.51 -4.88 -4.96
C ASP A 7 -0.42 -3.82 -5.19
N ILE A 8 -0.65 -2.91 -6.15
CA ILE A 8 0.26 -1.84 -6.52
C ILE A 8 -0.49 -0.52 -6.44
N LEU A 9 0.00 0.39 -5.60
CA LEU A 9 -0.57 1.71 -5.40
C LEU A 9 0.36 2.76 -5.99
N PHE A 10 -0.16 3.59 -6.90
CA PHE A 10 0.54 4.78 -7.35
C PHE A 10 0.00 6.01 -6.63
N PHE A 11 0.90 6.75 -5.99
CA PHE A 11 0.60 8.02 -5.35
C PHE A 11 1.29 9.14 -6.11
N GLU A 12 0.49 10.02 -6.70
CA GLU A 12 1.03 11.26 -7.23
C GLU A 12 1.41 12.19 -6.07
N VAL A 13 2.69 12.52 -5.96
CA VAL A 13 3.21 13.38 -4.89
C VAL A 13 4.03 14.49 -5.52
N ARG A 14 3.44 15.69 -5.62
CA ARG A 14 4.08 16.88 -6.21
C ARG A 14 4.41 17.94 -5.16
N LYS A 15 3.76 17.90 -4.00
CA LYS A 15 3.88 18.89 -2.91
C LYS A 15 3.79 18.19 -1.55
N GLN A 16 4.27 18.85 -0.49
CA GLN A 16 4.26 18.27 0.87
C GLN A 16 2.87 17.79 1.34
N LYS A 17 1.81 18.49 0.97
CA LYS A 17 0.43 18.13 1.33
C LYS A 17 0.01 16.75 0.78
N ASP A 18 0.59 16.32 -0.35
CA ASP A 18 0.22 15.07 -1.01
C ASP A 18 0.72 13.85 -0.22
N PHE A 19 1.77 14.02 0.62
CA PHE A 19 2.18 13.01 1.58
C PHE A 19 1.12 12.74 2.66
N GLY A 20 0.30 13.74 2.99
CA GLY A 20 -0.81 13.55 3.93
C GLY A 20 -1.84 12.54 3.39
N GLU A 21 -2.16 12.66 2.10
CA GLU A 21 -3.10 11.77 1.42
C GLU A 21 -2.51 10.37 1.23
N MET A 22 -1.25 10.27 0.77
CA MET A 22 -0.53 9.00 0.70
C MET A 22 -0.52 8.28 2.05
N ARG A 23 -0.20 9.00 3.14
CA ARG A 23 -0.20 8.44 4.50
C ARG A 23 -1.58 7.96 4.94
N ARG A 24 -2.64 8.72 4.62
CA ARG A 24 -4.03 8.35 4.94
C ARG A 24 -4.39 7.02 4.28
N ILE A 25 -4.16 6.89 2.97
CA ILE A 25 -4.48 5.68 2.21
C ILE A 25 -3.68 4.47 2.69
N LEU A 26 -2.37 4.63 2.94
CA LEU A 26 -1.54 3.53 3.45
C LEU A 26 -1.97 3.08 4.85
N ASN A 27 -2.41 3.99 5.72
CA ASN A 27 -2.94 3.63 7.02
C ASN A 27 -4.27 2.87 6.92
N GLU A 28 -5.17 3.27 6.01
CA GLU A 28 -6.44 2.56 5.76
C GLU A 28 -6.18 1.13 5.26
N ARG A 29 -5.27 0.97 4.30
CA ARG A 29 -4.80 -0.34 3.85
C ARG A 29 -4.16 -1.15 4.98
N GLY A 30 -3.36 -0.51 5.84
CA GLY A 30 -2.78 -1.15 7.01
C GLY A 30 -3.81 -1.67 8.00
N ALA A 31 -4.91 -0.94 8.22
CA ALA A 31 -6.03 -1.38 9.05
C ALA A 31 -6.76 -2.59 8.47
N GLU A 32 -6.73 -2.76 7.14
CA GLU A 32 -7.23 -3.94 6.43
C GLU A 32 -6.23 -5.11 6.40
N GLY A 33 -5.03 -4.96 6.96
CA GLY A 33 -3.99 -5.98 7.03
C GLY A 33 -2.97 -5.96 5.91
N TRP A 34 -2.94 -4.90 5.09
CA TRP A 34 -1.91 -4.73 4.06
C TRP A 34 -0.60 -4.21 4.64
N GLU A 35 0.51 -4.74 4.14
CA GLU A 35 1.87 -4.36 4.48
C GLU A 35 2.58 -3.80 3.24
N VAL A 36 3.29 -2.69 3.40
CA VAL A 36 4.18 -2.16 2.36
C VAL A 36 5.42 -3.04 2.27
N ILE A 37 5.68 -3.58 1.07
CA ILE A 37 6.89 -4.33 0.74
C ILE A 37 8.00 -3.36 0.35
N THR A 38 7.70 -2.47 -0.59
CA THR A 38 8.63 -1.45 -1.09
C THR A 38 7.87 -0.24 -1.62
N ALA A 39 8.55 0.90 -1.63
CA ALA A 39 8.07 2.15 -2.19
C ALA A 39 9.18 2.73 -3.08
N GLU A 40 8.90 2.88 -4.37
CA GLU A 40 9.84 3.39 -5.35
C GLU A 40 9.42 4.81 -5.74
N ALA A 41 10.36 5.75 -5.64
CA ALA A 41 10.15 7.11 -6.11
C ALA A 41 10.32 7.17 -7.64
N GLY A 42 9.42 7.89 -8.31
CA GLY A 42 9.52 8.27 -9.71
C GLY A 42 9.27 9.76 -9.89
N ASP A 43 9.35 10.24 -11.14
CA ASP A 43 9.28 11.67 -11.48
C ASP A 43 7.98 12.35 -11.01
N TYR A 44 6.91 11.57 -10.81
CA TYR A 44 5.58 12.09 -10.47
C TYR A 44 5.04 11.57 -9.13
N GLY A 45 5.85 10.88 -8.32
CA GLY A 45 5.43 10.40 -7.00
C GLY A 45 6.00 9.05 -6.62
N TYR A 46 5.19 8.20 -5.98
CA TYR A 46 5.63 6.91 -5.44
C TYR A 46 4.78 5.75 -5.96
N THR A 47 5.45 4.70 -6.44
CA THR A 47 4.83 3.40 -6.69
C THR A 47 5.09 2.51 -5.48
N THR A 48 4.04 2.01 -4.85
CA THR A 48 4.09 1.27 -3.60
C THR A 48 3.55 -0.13 -3.83
N PHE A 49 4.36 -1.14 -3.52
CA PHE A 49 3.95 -2.54 -3.61
C PHE A 49 3.52 -3.01 -2.22
N VAL A 50 2.32 -3.56 -2.12
CA VAL A 50 1.74 -4.02 -0.86
C VAL A 50 1.36 -5.49 -0.95
N LYS A 51 1.35 -6.18 0.18
CA LYS A 51 0.83 -7.55 0.32
C LYS A 51 -0.08 -7.67 1.53
N ARG A 52 -0.97 -8.66 1.52
CA ARG A 52 -1.72 -9.07 2.71
C ARG A 52 -1.77 -10.60 2.78
N GLU A 53 -1.69 -11.14 3.98
CA GLU A 53 -1.88 -12.59 4.20
C GLU A 53 -3.35 -12.95 3.97
N ILE A 54 -3.59 -13.94 3.10
CA ILE A 54 -4.93 -14.48 2.88
C ILE A 54 -5.24 -15.38 4.07
N THR A 55 -6.16 -14.93 4.92
CA THR A 55 -6.77 -15.81 5.91
C THR A 55 -7.91 -16.56 5.22
N GLU A 56 -7.81 -17.89 5.11
CA GLU A 56 -8.95 -18.71 4.74
C GLU A 56 -10.04 -18.45 5.78
N THR A 57 -11.01 -17.61 5.43
CA THR A 57 -12.21 -17.46 6.24
C THR A 57 -12.95 -18.78 6.09
N SER A 58 -12.75 -19.69 7.06
CA SER A 58 -13.53 -20.92 7.16
C SER A 58 -15.01 -20.51 7.16
N LYS A 59 -15.71 -20.80 6.06
CA LYS A 59 -17.16 -20.71 5.96
C LYS A 59 -17.78 -21.99 6.52
#